data_AF-A0AAV9LWH6-F1
#
_entry.id   AF-A0AAV9LWH6-F1
#
_cell.length_a   1.000
_cell.length_b   1.000
_cell.length_c   1.000
_cell.angle_alpha   90.00
_cell.angle_beta   90.00
_cell.angle_gamma   90.00
#
_symmetry.space_group_name_H-M   'P 1'
#
loop_
_entity.id
_entity.type
_entity.pdbx_description
1 polymer ?
#
loop_
_entity_poly.entity_id
_entity_poly.type
_entity_poly.pdbx_seq_one_letter_code
_entity_poly.pdbx_strand_id
1 'polypeptide(L)'
;MQWNRRQSRESNSRNNLIYGQRHCGKGRNARGIITARHKGGGHKRLYHKIDFGRNEKDIYGRIVTIEYDPNRNAYICLIHYGDSEKRYILHPRGAIIGDTIVSGTDVPIKMENALHLSSV
;
A
#
# COMPACT_ATOMS: atom_id res chain seq x y z
N MET A 1 -20.35 -43.91 4.38
CA MET A 1 -19.42 -43.12 3.53
C MET A 1 -19.63 -41.64 3.87
N GLN A 2 -18.76 -41.06 4.70
CA GLN A 2 -18.85 -39.66 5.10
C GLN A 2 -18.08 -38.79 4.10
N TRP A 3 -18.76 -37.82 3.50
CA TRP A 3 -18.15 -36.79 2.65
C TRP A 3 -17.41 -35.77 3.53
N ASN A 4 -16.09 -35.69 3.38
CA ASN A 4 -15.27 -34.74 4.14
C ASN A 4 -15.39 -33.31 3.58
N ARG A 5 -15.99 -32.45 4.41
CA ARG A 5 -15.62 -31.07 4.78
C ARG A 5 -15.16 -30.13 3.63
N ARG A 6 -16.04 -29.17 3.30
CA ARG A 6 -15.71 -27.92 2.59
C ARG A 6 -14.46 -27.28 3.22
N GLN A 7 -13.36 -27.20 2.48
CA GLN A 7 -12.29 -26.28 2.88
C GLN A 7 -12.84 -24.85 2.77
N SER A 8 -12.86 -24.12 3.88
CA SER A 8 -13.20 -22.71 3.93
C SER A 8 -12.22 -21.95 3.04
N ARG A 9 -12.73 -21.24 2.03
CA ARG A 9 -11.94 -20.26 1.27
C ARG A 9 -11.50 -19.17 2.23
N GLU A 10 -10.27 -19.22 2.73
CA GLU A 10 -9.66 -18.08 3.41
C GLU A 10 -9.74 -16.87 2.48
N SER A 11 -10.34 -15.79 2.97
CA SER A 11 -10.41 -14.55 2.22
C SER A 11 -8.98 -14.05 1.99
N ASN A 12 -8.57 -13.92 0.72
CA ASN A 12 -7.26 -13.38 0.39
C ASN A 12 -7.19 -11.92 0.85
N SER A 13 -6.61 -11.68 2.03
CA SER A 13 -6.62 -10.37 2.70
C SER A 13 -5.97 -9.25 1.89
N ARG A 14 -5.18 -9.58 0.86
CA ARG A 14 -4.68 -8.60 -0.13
C ARG A 14 -5.81 -7.87 -0.86
N ASN A 15 -6.93 -8.54 -1.14
CA ASN A 15 -8.02 -7.94 -1.90
C ASN A 15 -8.67 -6.77 -1.16
N ASN A 16 -8.60 -6.72 0.17
CA ASN A 16 -9.14 -5.62 0.97
C ASN A 16 -8.31 -4.33 0.85
N LEU A 17 -7.09 -4.40 0.34
CA LEU A 17 -6.21 -3.25 0.14
C LEU A 17 -6.30 -2.67 -1.28
N ILE A 18 -7.10 -3.30 -2.16
CA ILE A 18 -7.23 -2.94 -3.56
C ILE A 18 -8.66 -2.45 -3.80
N TYR A 19 -8.78 -1.22 -4.31
CA TYR A 19 -10.06 -0.56 -4.51
C TYR A 19 -10.30 -0.24 -5.98
N GLY A 20 -11.57 -0.31 -6.39
CA GLY A 20 -11.97 0.17 -7.71
C GLY A 20 -11.78 1.68 -7.80
N GLN A 21 -10.84 2.13 -8.63
CA GLN A 21 -10.65 3.57 -8.87
C GLN A 21 -11.53 4.00 -10.03
N ARG A 22 -12.50 4.89 -9.77
CA ARG A 22 -13.11 5.67 -10.85
C ARG A 22 -12.15 6.81 -11.15
N HIS A 23 -11.48 6.76 -12.30
CA HIS A 23 -10.57 7.81 -12.74
C HIS A 23 -11.37 9.10 -13.00
N CYS A 24 -11.50 9.93 -11.97
CA CYS A 24 -12.45 11.03 -11.94
C CYS A 24 -12.25 11.99 -13.12
N GLY A 25 -13.34 12.21 -13.86
CA GLY A 25 -13.51 13.19 -14.95
C GLY A 25 -12.65 13.07 -16.21
N LYS A 26 -11.54 12.32 -16.18
CA LYS A 26 -10.49 12.35 -17.22
C LYS A 26 -10.16 13.80 -17.63
N GLY A 27 -9.85 14.65 -16.66
CA GLY A 27 -9.56 16.08 -16.88
C GLY A 27 -10.78 17.01 -16.78
N ARG A 28 -11.96 16.48 -16.46
CA ARG A 28 -13.17 17.27 -16.19
C ARG A 28 -13.44 17.44 -14.70
N ASN A 29 -14.03 18.58 -14.33
CA ASN A 29 -14.52 18.84 -12.97
C ASN A 29 -15.95 18.31 -12.76
N ALA A 30 -16.52 18.52 -11.56
CA ALA A 30 -17.87 18.09 -11.20
C ALA A 30 -18.99 18.68 -12.09
N ARG A 31 -18.74 19.80 -12.78
CA ARG A 31 -19.67 20.42 -13.75
C ARG A 31 -19.51 19.87 -15.17
N GLY A 32 -18.62 18.91 -15.39
CA GLY A 32 -18.31 18.34 -16.71
C GLY A 32 -17.39 19.21 -17.57
N ILE A 33 -16.89 20.33 -17.05
CA ILE A 33 -16.01 21.27 -17.77
C ILE A 33 -14.58 20.73 -17.75
N ILE A 34 -13.91 20.76 -18.91
CA ILE A 34 -12.47 20.40 -19.01
C ILE A 34 -11.66 21.47 -18.28
N THR A 35 -11.14 21.12 -17.10
CA THR A 35 -10.24 21.97 -16.32
C THR A 35 -8.77 21.58 -16.51
N ALA A 36 -8.51 20.31 -16.87
CA ALA A 36 -7.17 19.83 -17.20
C ALA A 36 -7.15 19.21 -18.61
N ARG A 37 -6.35 19.80 -19.49
CA ARG A 37 -6.13 19.30 -20.87
C ARG A 37 -5.17 18.11 -20.88
N HIS A 38 -5.12 17.40 -22.01
CA HIS A 38 -4.27 16.21 -22.23
C HIS A 38 -4.50 15.06 -21.23
N LYS A 39 -5.67 15.03 -20.59
CA LYS A 39 -6.13 13.92 -19.75
C LYS A 39 -7.36 13.31 -20.41
N GLY A 40 -7.37 12.00 -20.60
CA GLY A 40 -8.32 11.30 -21.49
C GLY A 40 -7.84 9.88 -21.77
N GLY A 41 -8.76 8.95 -22.09
CA GLY A 41 -8.37 7.58 -22.45
C GLY A 41 -7.66 6.78 -21.34
N GLY A 42 -6.84 5.81 -21.73
CA GLY A 42 -6.05 4.96 -20.82
C GLY A 42 -6.77 3.70 -20.30
N HIS A 43 -5.97 2.67 -19.99
CA HIS A 43 -6.43 1.40 -19.40
C HIS A 43 -6.97 1.60 -17.97
N LYS A 44 -7.97 0.80 -17.58
CA LYS A 44 -8.53 0.83 -16.23
C LYS A 44 -7.49 0.37 -15.20
N ARG A 45 -7.40 1.06 -14.07
CA ARG A 45 -6.44 0.76 -13.00
C ARG A 45 -7.19 0.55 -11.69
N LEU A 46 -6.69 -0.35 -10.86
CA LEU A 46 -7.14 -0.53 -9.49
C LEU A 46 -6.23 0.30 -8.59
N TYR A 47 -6.80 0.87 -7.53
CA TYR A 47 -6.07 1.67 -6.56
C TYR A 47 -5.57 0.81 -5.42
N HIS A 48 -4.26 0.82 -5.16
CA HIS A 48 -3.69 0.24 -3.95
C HIS A 48 -3.73 1.25 -2.81
N LYS A 49 -4.42 0.90 -1.72
CA LYS A 49 -4.50 1.73 -0.51
C LYS A 49 -3.17 1.67 0.22
N ILE A 50 -2.46 2.78 0.17
CA ILE A 50 -1.15 2.94 0.77
C ILE A 50 -1.25 3.75 2.05
N ASP A 51 -0.49 3.30 3.03
CA ASP A 51 -0.28 4.03 4.26
C ASP A 51 0.87 5.02 4.10
N PHE A 52 0.50 6.27 3.82
CA PHE A 52 1.44 7.38 3.79
C PHE A 52 1.74 7.95 5.18
N GLY A 53 0.85 7.71 6.14
CA GLY A 53 0.93 8.27 7.49
C GLY A 53 1.82 7.47 8.44
N ARG A 54 2.06 6.19 8.13
CA ARG A 54 2.80 5.25 8.99
C ARG A 54 2.19 5.23 10.40
N ASN A 55 0.89 4.92 10.45
CA ASN A 55 0.11 5.06 11.68
C ASN A 55 0.47 4.02 12.76
N GLU A 56 1.02 2.88 12.37
CA GLU A 56 1.45 1.81 13.28
C GLU A 56 2.76 2.20 13.92
N LYS A 57 2.66 2.85 15.07
CA LYS A 57 3.81 3.25 15.87
C LYS A 57 4.28 2.10 16.74
N ASP A 58 5.60 1.95 16.83
CA ASP A 58 6.32 1.02 17.69
C ASP A 58 5.98 -0.47 17.45
N ILE A 59 5.38 -0.78 16.29
CA ILE A 59 5.09 -2.15 15.84
C ILE A 59 6.05 -2.50 14.70
N TYR A 60 6.74 -3.62 14.88
CA TYR A 60 7.61 -4.17 13.85
C TYR A 60 6.78 -4.82 12.74
N GLY A 61 7.11 -4.50 11.50
CA GLY A 61 6.54 -5.11 10.31
C GLY A 61 7.63 -5.62 9.37
N ARG A 62 7.34 -6.71 8.65
CA ARG A 62 8.27 -7.32 7.71
C ARG A 62 7.83 -7.08 6.27
N ILE A 63 8.77 -6.73 5.40
CA ILE A 63 8.52 -6.63 3.96
C ILE A 63 8.32 -8.03 3.39
N VAL A 64 7.17 -8.27 2.78
CA VAL A 64 6.81 -9.57 2.21
C VAL A 64 6.92 -9.58 0.69
N THR A 65 6.46 -8.53 0.02
CA THR A 65 6.53 -8.40 -1.43
C THR A 65 6.85 -6.97 -1.84
N ILE A 66 7.46 -6.83 -3.01
CA ILE A 66 7.67 -5.56 -3.71
C ILE A 66 6.94 -5.68 -5.04
N GLU A 67 6.03 -4.73 -5.30
CA GLU A 67 5.08 -4.80 -6.42
C GLU A 67 5.04 -3.48 -7.19
N TYR A 68 4.74 -3.56 -8.48
CA TYR A 68 4.48 -2.39 -9.31
C TYR A 68 3.06 -1.86 -9.06
N ASP A 69 2.90 -0.54 -8.87
CA ASP A 69 1.60 0.13 -8.78
C ASP A 69 1.33 0.99 -10.02
N PRO A 70 0.28 0.72 -10.81
CA PRO A 70 0.01 1.47 -12.05
C PRO A 70 -0.45 2.92 -11.81
N ASN A 71 -0.68 3.34 -10.57
CA ASN A 71 -1.13 4.69 -10.23
C ASN A 71 0.02 5.64 -9.88
N ARG A 72 1.26 5.15 -9.82
CA ARG A 72 2.46 5.94 -9.53
C ARG A 72 3.69 5.35 -10.20
N ASN A 73 4.80 6.07 -10.14
CA ASN A 73 6.07 5.60 -10.72
C ASN A 73 6.86 4.72 -9.73
N ALA A 74 6.73 4.97 -8.43
CA ALA A 74 7.44 4.23 -7.38
C ALA A 74 6.84 2.84 -7.16
N TYR A 75 7.70 1.87 -6.86
CA TYR A 75 7.28 0.55 -6.37
C TYR A 75 6.66 0.66 -4.98
N ILE A 76 5.86 -0.33 -4.62
CA ILE A 76 5.21 -0.43 -3.31
C ILE A 76 5.65 -1.72 -2.63
N CYS A 77 5.75 -1.68 -1.31
CA CYS A 77 6.01 -2.88 -0.51
C CYS A 77 4.76 -3.28 0.24
N LEU A 78 4.45 -4.58 0.26
CA LEU A 78 3.49 -5.14 1.21
C LEU A 78 4.22 -5.46 2.52
N ILE A 79 3.76 -4.86 3.62
CA ILE A 79 4.23 -5.14 4.97
C ILE A 79 3.23 -6.04 5.67
N HIS A 80 3.75 -7.01 6.42
CA HIS A 80 2.99 -7.71 7.45
C HIS A 80 3.48 -7.25 8.83
N TYR A 81 2.60 -6.62 9.60
CA TYR A 81 2.88 -6.18 10.96
C TYR A 81 2.64 -7.31 11.96
N GLY A 82 3.25 -7.19 13.15
CA GLY A 82 3.12 -8.19 14.22
C GLY A 82 1.68 -8.38 14.73
N ASP A 83 0.82 -7.38 14.56
CA ASP A 83 -0.62 -7.41 14.88
C ASP A 83 -1.47 -8.10 13.79
N SER A 84 -0.83 -8.78 12.83
CA SER A 84 -1.46 -9.41 11.66
C SER A 84 -2.09 -8.43 10.66
N GLU A 85 -1.89 -7.12 10.82
CA GLU A 85 -2.29 -6.16 9.80
C GLU A 85 -1.35 -6.19 8.60
N LYS A 86 -1.92 -5.92 7.43
CA LYS A 86 -1.19 -5.82 6.17
C LYS A 86 -1.38 -4.45 5.59
N ARG A 87 -0.29 -3.81 5.18
CA ARG A 87 -0.34 -2.47 4.58
C ARG A 87 0.63 -2.34 3.42
N TYR A 88 0.24 -1.52 2.46
CA TYR A 88 1.17 -1.08 1.44
C TYR A 88 1.87 0.21 1.87
N ILE A 89 3.17 0.26 1.66
CA ILE A 89 3.97 1.48 1.79
C ILE A 89 4.68 1.77 0.47
N LEU A 90 5.22 2.97 0.33
CA LEU A 90 6.19 3.23 -0.74
C LEU A 90 7.48 2.45 -0.47
N HIS A 91 8.03 1.83 -1.51
CA HIS A 91 9.28 1.11 -1.44
C HIS A 91 10.45 2.08 -1.17
N PRO A 92 11.12 2.00 -0.01
CA PRO A 92 12.33 2.77 0.24
C PRO A 92 13.48 2.21 -0.61
N ARG A 93 14.36 3.09 -1.08
CA ARG A 93 15.52 2.67 -1.86
C ARG A 93 16.42 1.78 -1.02
N GLY A 94 16.77 0.60 -1.54
CA GLY A 94 17.70 -0.33 -0.91
C GLY A 94 17.05 -1.32 0.04
N ALA A 95 15.77 -1.16 0.38
CA ALA A 95 15.03 -2.16 1.13
C ALA A 95 14.87 -3.44 0.31
N ILE A 96 14.98 -4.60 0.94
CA ILE A 96 14.80 -5.90 0.30
C ILE A 96 13.67 -6.69 0.97
N ILE A 97 13.22 -7.75 0.30
CA ILE A 97 12.20 -8.64 0.87
C ILE A 97 12.79 -9.29 2.13
N GLY A 98 12.02 -9.23 3.21
CA GLY A 98 12.40 -9.78 4.50
C GLY A 98 12.94 -8.76 5.49
N ASP A 99 13.26 -7.53 5.08
CA ASP A 99 13.67 -6.46 5.98
C ASP A 99 12.57 -6.07 6.97
N THR A 100 12.99 -5.54 8.11
CA THR A 100 12.10 -5.15 9.21
C THR A 100 11.98 -3.64 9.25
N ILE A 101 10.74 -3.18 9.23
CA ILE A 101 10.34 -1.79 9.28
C ILE A 101 9.68 -1.52 10.62
N VAL A 102 10.03 -0.39 11.22
CA VAL A 102 9.33 0.16 12.38
C VAL A 102 9.17 1.66 12.20
N SER A 103 8.07 2.19 12.71
CA SER A 103 7.77 3.63 12.71
C SER A 103 7.56 4.07 14.14
N GLY A 104 8.11 5.21 14.55
CA GLY A 104 8.06 5.61 15.97
C GLY A 104 8.98 6.77 16.29
N THR A 105 8.94 7.24 17.54
CA THR A 105 9.76 8.38 17.99
C THR A 105 11.17 7.93 18.40
N ASP A 106 11.28 6.78 19.07
CA ASP A 106 12.53 6.20 19.58
C ASP A 106 12.93 4.97 18.75
N VAL A 107 13.09 5.17 17.45
CA VAL A 107 13.41 4.12 16.48
C VAL A 107 14.81 4.33 15.93
N PRO A 108 15.61 3.29 15.62
CA PRO A 108 16.91 3.48 15.00
C PRO A 108 16.79 4.15 13.62
N ILE A 109 17.65 5.15 13.36
CA ILE A 109 17.75 5.82 12.07
C ILE A 109 18.30 4.82 11.03
N LYS A 110 17.38 4.27 10.25
CA LYS A 110 17.64 3.34 9.13
C LYS A 110 16.76 3.71 7.96
N MET A 111 17.18 3.35 6.75
CA MET A 111 16.47 3.76 5.51
C MET A 111 15.02 3.27 5.44
N GLU A 112 14.70 2.12 6.01
CA GLU A 112 13.33 1.61 5.95
C GLU A 112 12.39 2.15 7.05
N ASN A 113 12.96 2.79 8.08
CA ASN A 113 12.23 3.26 9.25
C ASN A 113 11.69 4.68 9.06
N ALA A 114 10.59 4.99 9.75
CA ALA A 114 9.99 6.32 9.75
C ALA A 114 10.00 6.91 11.16
N LEU A 115 10.56 8.11 11.28
CA LEU A 115 10.64 8.85 12.54
C LEU A 115 9.99 10.23 12.40
N HIS A 116 9.68 10.83 13.54
CA HIS A 116 9.33 12.25 13.59
C HIS A 116 10.54 13.11 13.20
N LEU A 117 10.30 14.21 12.47
CA LEU A 117 11.36 15.11 12.02
C LEU A 117 12.21 15.68 13.18
N SER A 118 11.63 15.82 14.38
CA SER A 118 12.34 16.26 15.59
C SER A 118 13.36 15.27 16.13
N SER A 119 13.26 13.99 15.74
CA SER A 119 14.04 12.87 16.26
C SER A 119 15.03 12.30 15.24
N VAL A 120 15.20 12.98 14.09
CA VAL A 120 16.17 12.63 13.02
C VAL A 120 17.43 13.44 13.18
#